data_AF-A0A7S1VNK7-F1
#
_entry.id   AF-A0A7S1VNK7-F1
#
_cell.length_a   1.000
_cell.length_b   1.000
_cell.length_c   1.000
_cell.angle_alpha   90.00
_cell.angle_beta   90.00
_cell.angle_gamma   90.00
#
_symmetry.space_group_name_H-M   'P 1'
#
loop_
_entity.id
_entity.type
_entity.pdbx_description
1 polymer ?
#
loop_
_entity_poly.entity_id
_entity_poly.type
_entity_poly.pdbx_seq_one_letter_code
_entity_poly.pdbx_strand_id
1 'polypeptide(L)'
;GAWRDDLCGCCNHGCCHPHLCMSACGFTPILLAQVMYRMRLNWYGSGPTNSEFQRNVTFYLVTFLFWSLVILPAAWAIWGANRLSMCQDDCSPLMEESASWIPGVACMVIALYFFILTCRTRRAIRHQFRIRETTCCCCRGCEDFCCTYWCTGLTVMQMARHTADYETYAASCCSKTGVAARHPPVVVV
;
A
#
# COMPACT_ATOMS: atom_id res chain seq x y z
N GLY A 1 8.91 23.07 -3.04
CA GLY A 1 8.27 21.76 -2.84
C GLY A 1 7.50 21.78 -1.55
N ALA A 2 6.18 21.67 -1.65
CA ALA A 2 5.26 21.36 -0.55
C ALA A 2 4.33 20.25 -1.05
N TRP A 3 3.70 19.50 -0.14
CA TRP A 3 2.66 18.55 -0.52
C TRP A 3 1.47 19.28 -1.15
N ARG A 4 0.79 18.63 -2.10
CA ARG A 4 -0.40 19.22 -2.76
C ARG A 4 -1.56 19.36 -1.78
N ASP A 5 -1.74 18.36 -0.93
CA ASP A 5 -2.74 18.32 0.13
C ASP A 5 -2.05 18.08 1.48
N ASP A 6 -2.67 18.55 2.57
CA ASP A 6 -2.30 18.15 3.93
C ASP A 6 -2.73 16.70 4.22
N LEU A 7 -2.10 16.05 5.20
CA LEU A 7 -2.44 14.68 5.62
C LEU A 7 -3.91 14.55 6.05
N CYS A 8 -4.46 15.58 6.71
CA CYS A 8 -5.86 15.62 7.15
C CYS A 8 -6.81 16.18 6.09
N GLY A 9 -6.33 16.59 4.91
CA GLY A 9 -7.16 17.05 3.78
C GLY A 9 -7.83 15.91 3.01
N CYS A 10 -8.00 14.74 3.62
CA CYS A 10 -8.46 13.53 2.96
C CYS A 10 -9.87 13.63 2.36
N CYS A 11 -10.71 14.56 2.86
CA CYS A 11 -12.05 14.83 2.35
C CYS A 11 -12.13 15.96 1.31
N ASN A 12 -11.01 16.59 0.90
CA ASN A 12 -11.04 17.72 -0.04
C ASN A 12 -11.70 17.41 -1.40
N HIS A 13 -11.70 16.14 -1.82
CA HIS A 13 -12.34 15.68 -3.06
C HIS A 13 -13.62 14.86 -2.80
N GLY A 14 -14.20 14.98 -1.60
CA GLY A 14 -15.39 14.26 -1.14
C GLY A 14 -15.12 12.94 -0.42
N CYS A 15 -16.03 12.55 0.47
CA CYS A 15 -15.95 11.31 1.26
C CYS A 15 -16.14 10.03 0.42
N CYS A 16 -16.62 10.15 -0.82
CA CYS A 16 -16.80 9.01 -1.73
C CYS A 16 -15.69 8.91 -2.77
N HIS A 17 -14.59 9.66 -2.62
CA HIS A 17 -13.48 9.59 -3.57
C HIS A 17 -12.90 8.16 -3.58
N PRO A 18 -12.65 7.54 -4.75
CA PRO A 18 -12.18 6.16 -4.84
C PRO A 18 -10.94 5.87 -4.00
N HIS A 19 -10.03 6.83 -3.83
CA HIS A 19 -8.86 6.69 -2.96
C HIS A 19 -9.17 6.73 -1.46
N LEU A 20 -10.19 7.48 -1.03
CA LEU A 20 -10.65 7.42 0.36
C LEU A 20 -11.32 6.06 0.61
N CYS A 21 -12.15 5.59 -0.32
CA CYS A 21 -12.74 4.25 -0.24
C CYS A 21 -11.67 3.16 -0.29
N MET A 22 -10.65 3.25 -1.15
CA MET A 22 -9.56 2.26 -1.20
C MET A 22 -8.70 2.30 0.06
N SER A 23 -8.43 3.48 0.62
CA SER A 23 -7.71 3.61 1.89
C SER A 23 -8.53 3.13 3.10
N ALA A 24 -9.84 3.40 3.11
CA ALA A 24 -10.74 3.02 4.20
C ALA A 24 -11.13 1.52 4.14
N CYS A 25 -11.25 0.94 2.94
CA CYS A 25 -11.57 -0.47 2.72
C CYS A 25 -10.33 -1.37 2.68
N GLY A 26 -9.14 -0.88 3.09
CA GLY A 26 -7.93 -1.70 3.23
C GLY A 26 -7.14 -1.99 1.93
N PHE A 27 -7.52 -1.40 0.80
CA PHE A 27 -6.79 -1.51 -0.49
C PHE A 27 -5.59 -0.54 -0.61
N THR A 28 -5.09 -0.03 0.51
CA THR A 28 -3.91 0.86 0.60
C THR A 28 -2.69 0.30 -0.14
N PRO A 29 -2.35 -1.00 -0.09
CA PRO A 29 -1.22 -1.55 -0.83
C PRO A 29 -1.37 -1.48 -2.36
N ILE A 30 -2.59 -1.62 -2.88
CA ILE A 30 -2.86 -1.46 -4.32
C ILE A 30 -2.66 0.00 -4.73
N LEU A 31 -3.17 0.94 -3.90
CA LEU A 31 -2.97 2.36 -4.14
C LEU A 31 -1.47 2.73 -4.11
N LEU A 32 -0.71 2.15 -3.19
CA LEU A 32 0.75 2.28 -3.16
C LEU A 32 1.40 1.73 -4.44
N ALA A 33 0.96 0.57 -4.94
CA ALA A 33 1.43 0.02 -6.21
C ALA A 33 1.22 1.00 -7.38
N GLN A 34 0.06 1.65 -7.42
CA GLN A 34 -0.26 2.67 -8.44
C GLN A 34 0.65 3.90 -8.33
N VAL A 35 0.96 4.35 -7.11
CA VAL A 35 1.92 5.43 -6.87
C VAL A 35 3.31 5.04 -7.36
N MET A 36 3.79 3.86 -6.96
CA MET A 36 5.10 3.35 -7.37
C MET A 36 5.21 3.20 -8.88
N TYR A 37 4.15 2.71 -9.55
CA TYR A 37 4.12 2.56 -11.01
C TYR A 37 4.26 3.90 -11.75
N ARG A 38 3.66 4.98 -11.21
CA ARG A 38 3.78 6.36 -11.74
C ARG A 38 5.15 6.97 -11.48
N MET A 39 5.65 6.80 -10.26
CA MET A 39 6.98 7.25 -9.83
C MET A 39 8.12 6.44 -10.45
N ARG A 40 7.80 5.39 -11.21
CA ARG A 40 8.75 4.45 -11.82
C ARG A 40 9.68 3.81 -10.77
N LEU A 41 9.16 3.53 -9.58
CA LEU A 41 9.90 2.87 -8.52
C LEU A 41 9.91 1.35 -8.77
N ASN A 42 11.01 0.70 -8.41
CA ASN A 42 11.08 -0.76 -8.38
C ASN A 42 10.43 -1.33 -7.10
N TRP A 43 10.38 -2.66 -6.97
CA TRP A 43 9.81 -3.37 -5.81
C TRP A 43 10.48 -3.07 -4.46
N TYR A 44 11.62 -2.38 -4.46
CA TYR A 44 12.32 -1.92 -3.27
C TYR A 44 12.11 -0.41 -3.02
N GLY A 45 11.28 0.28 -3.81
CA GLY A 45 11.07 1.72 -3.68
C GLY A 45 12.30 2.55 -4.09
N SER A 46 13.15 2.02 -4.96
CA SER A 46 14.33 2.71 -5.50
C SER A 46 14.14 3.01 -6.99
N GLY A 47 14.85 4.03 -7.48
CA GLY A 47 14.90 4.40 -8.90
C GLY A 47 14.00 5.58 -9.26
N PRO A 48 14.26 6.17 -10.43
CA PRO A 48 13.34 5.96 -11.54
C PRO A 48 13.87 4.87 -12.46
N THR A 49 13.03 3.86 -12.71
CA THR A 49 13.28 2.76 -13.63
C THR A 49 12.73 3.10 -15.02
N ASN A 50 13.57 2.98 -16.05
CA ASN A 50 13.16 3.21 -17.45
C ASN A 50 12.51 2.00 -18.11
N SER A 51 12.65 0.80 -17.54
CA SER A 51 12.07 -0.43 -18.08
C SER A 51 10.59 -0.56 -17.71
N GLU A 52 9.71 -0.63 -18.71
CA GLU A 52 8.29 -0.92 -18.50
C GLU A 52 8.07 -2.28 -17.82
N PHE A 53 8.89 -3.26 -18.17
CA PHE A 53 8.87 -4.59 -17.55
C PHE A 53 9.04 -4.50 -16.03
N GLN A 54 10.04 -3.79 -15.54
CA GLN A 54 10.28 -3.65 -14.10
C GLN A 54 9.14 -2.91 -13.38
N ARG A 55 8.49 -1.94 -14.04
CA ARG A 55 7.30 -1.25 -13.50
C ARG A 55 6.12 -2.21 -13.38
N ASN A 56 5.87 -3.00 -14.43
CA ASN A 56 4.83 -4.02 -14.43
C ASN A 56 5.08 -5.10 -13.36
N VAL A 57 6.31 -5.60 -13.25
CA VAL A 57 6.73 -6.55 -12.20
C VAL A 57 6.46 -5.97 -10.82
N THR A 58 6.83 -4.71 -10.58
CA THR A 58 6.60 -4.05 -9.29
C THR A 58 5.11 -4.00 -8.96
N PHE A 59 4.27 -3.55 -9.90
CA PHE A 59 2.82 -3.47 -9.69
C PHE A 59 2.21 -4.85 -9.39
N TYR A 60 2.51 -5.86 -10.20
CA TYR A 60 1.96 -7.20 -10.02
C TYR A 60 2.47 -7.88 -8.76
N LEU A 61 3.74 -7.70 -8.40
CA LEU A 61 4.32 -8.24 -7.16
C LEU A 61 3.65 -7.64 -5.92
N VAL A 62 3.52 -6.32 -5.86
CA VAL A 62 2.87 -5.62 -4.73
C VAL A 62 1.39 -6.01 -4.62
N THR A 63 0.70 -6.16 -5.77
CA THR A 63 -0.69 -6.63 -5.81
C THR A 63 -0.83 -8.09 -5.37
N PHE A 64 0.08 -8.97 -5.80
CA PHE A 64 0.10 -10.38 -5.40
C PHE A 64 0.33 -10.53 -3.89
N LEU A 65 1.30 -9.81 -3.32
CA LEU A 65 1.57 -9.81 -1.88
C LEU A 65 0.39 -9.29 -1.05
N PHE A 66 -0.39 -8.35 -1.59
CA PHE A 66 -1.61 -7.89 -0.94
C PHE A 66 -2.67 -8.99 -0.88
N TRP A 67 -2.93 -9.66 -2.02
CA TRP A 67 -3.90 -10.76 -2.04
C TRP A 67 -3.46 -11.95 -1.19
N SER A 68 -2.18 -12.26 -1.12
CA SER A 68 -1.69 -13.33 -0.24
C SER A 68 -1.92 -13.02 1.25
N LEU A 69 -1.79 -11.75 1.66
CA LEU A 69 -2.10 -11.29 3.02
C LEU A 69 -3.58 -11.50 3.39
N VAL A 70 -4.49 -11.42 2.41
CA VAL A 70 -5.93 -11.56 2.65
C VAL A 70 -6.37 -13.03 2.54
N ILE A 71 -5.92 -13.73 1.50
CA ILE A 71 -6.41 -15.07 1.13
C ILE A 71 -5.83 -16.14 2.04
N LEU A 72 -4.52 -16.10 2.36
CA LEU A 72 -3.87 -17.17 3.13
C LEU A 72 -4.42 -17.29 4.56
N PRO A 73 -4.61 -16.20 5.33
CA PRO A 73 -5.18 -16.30 6.67
C PRO A 73 -6.65 -16.74 6.64
N ALA A 74 -7.43 -16.28 5.66
CA ALA A 74 -8.81 -16.71 5.49
C ALA A 74 -8.90 -18.21 5.17
N ALA A 75 -8.07 -18.71 4.25
CA ALA A 75 -7.99 -20.12 3.91
C ALA A 75 -7.55 -20.97 5.11
N TRP A 76 -6.57 -20.50 5.89
CA TRP A 76 -6.12 -21.16 7.11
C TRP A 76 -7.23 -21.25 8.16
N ALA A 77 -7.96 -20.15 8.40
CA ALA A 77 -9.06 -20.10 9.35
C ALA A 77 -10.21 -21.05 8.96
N ILE A 78 -10.58 -21.08 7.67
CA ILE A 78 -11.61 -21.99 7.15
C ILE A 78 -11.16 -23.44 7.29
N TRP A 79 -9.90 -23.75 6.94
CA TRP A 79 -9.36 -25.09 7.06
C TRP A 79 -9.36 -25.57 8.51
N GLY A 80 -8.95 -24.72 9.46
CA GLY A 80 -9.00 -25.01 10.89
C GLY A 80 -10.44 -25.25 11.41
N ALA A 81 -11.40 -24.42 10.99
CA ALA A 81 -12.80 -24.57 11.38
C ALA A 81 -13.42 -25.88 10.85
N ASN A 82 -13.12 -26.24 9.61
CA ASN A 82 -13.58 -27.50 9.02
C ASN A 82 -12.96 -28.72 9.71
N ARG A 83 -11.67 -28.65 10.08
CA ARG A 83 -10.97 -29.70 10.84
C ARG A 83 -11.61 -29.92 12.21
N LEU A 84 -11.87 -28.86 12.97
CA LEU A 84 -12.51 -28.93 14.28
C LEU A 84 -13.90 -29.59 14.20
N SER A 85 -14.64 -29.34 13.12
CA SER A 85 -15.96 -29.94 12.88
C SER A 85 -15.88 -31.45 12.57
N MET A 86 -14.75 -31.96 12.08
CA MET A 86 -14.56 -33.38 11.72
C MET A 86 -13.96 -34.23 12.85
N CYS A 87 -13.25 -33.63 13.80
CA CYS A 87 -12.52 -34.33 14.86
C CYS A 87 -13.31 -34.51 16.18
N GLN A 88 -14.64 -34.35 16.15
CA GLN A 88 -15.49 -34.52 17.34
C GLN A 88 -15.35 -35.91 17.99
N ASP A 89 -14.88 -36.94 17.27
CA ASP A 89 -14.92 -38.34 17.74
C ASP A 89 -13.59 -39.06 18.04
N ASP A 90 -12.37 -38.57 17.67
CA ASP A 90 -11.14 -39.32 18.01
C ASP A 90 -9.82 -38.49 18.06
N CYS A 91 -9.22 -38.50 19.25
CA CYS A 91 -7.78 -38.42 19.63
C CYS A 91 -6.84 -37.21 19.33
N SER A 92 -6.18 -36.82 20.43
CA SER A 92 -4.81 -36.28 20.63
C SER A 92 -4.52 -34.79 20.31
N PRO A 93 -4.63 -33.89 21.31
CA PRO A 93 -4.44 -32.43 21.15
C PRO A 93 -2.98 -31.93 21.07
N LEU A 94 -1.98 -32.82 21.03
CA LEU A 94 -0.58 -32.44 21.28
C LEU A 94 0.26 -32.08 20.04
N MET A 95 -0.19 -32.42 18.83
CA MET A 95 0.54 -32.10 17.59
C MET A 95 0.00 -30.85 16.86
N GLU A 96 -1.17 -30.34 17.28
CA GLU A 96 -1.94 -29.31 16.56
C GLU A 96 -1.51 -27.86 16.87
N GLU A 97 -0.91 -27.58 18.03
CA GLU A 97 -0.48 -26.21 18.38
C GLU A 97 0.75 -25.72 17.60
N SER A 98 1.59 -26.64 17.11
CA SER A 98 2.94 -26.31 16.64
C SER A 98 3.02 -25.48 15.34
N ALA A 99 1.94 -25.44 14.54
CA ALA A 99 1.91 -24.75 13.24
C ALA A 99 0.99 -23.51 13.18
N SER A 100 0.25 -23.21 14.25
CA SER A 100 -0.75 -22.12 14.29
C SER A 100 -0.16 -20.72 14.13
N TRP A 101 1.10 -20.51 14.48
CA TRP A 101 1.79 -19.22 14.44
C TRP A 101 2.31 -18.83 13.05
N ILE A 102 2.44 -19.79 12.12
CA ILE A 102 3.05 -19.58 10.79
C ILE A 102 2.32 -18.49 9.99
N PRO A 103 0.98 -18.51 9.86
CA PRO A 103 0.26 -17.45 9.14
C PRO A 103 0.43 -16.08 9.80
N GLY A 104 0.49 -16.03 11.13
CA GLY A 104 0.68 -14.79 11.89
C GLY A 104 2.05 -14.16 11.61
N VAL A 105 3.12 -14.96 11.65
CA VAL A 105 4.48 -14.48 11.33
C VAL A 105 4.59 -14.05 9.86
N ALA A 106 4.01 -14.80 8.93
CA ALA A 106 3.98 -14.43 7.52
C ALA A 106 3.27 -13.08 7.30
N CYS A 107 2.12 -12.86 7.95
CA CYS A 107 1.39 -11.59 7.89
C CYS A 107 2.23 -10.44 8.44
N MET A 108 2.91 -10.65 9.57
CA MET A 108 3.78 -9.64 10.18
C MET A 108 4.94 -9.24 9.26
N VAL A 109 5.61 -10.21 8.62
CA VAL A 109 6.71 -9.94 7.68
C VAL A 109 6.21 -9.15 6.46
N ILE A 110 5.06 -9.54 5.89
CA ILE A 110 4.47 -8.85 4.75
C ILE A 110 4.02 -7.43 5.14
N ALA A 111 3.40 -7.26 6.31
CA ALA A 111 3.01 -5.94 6.82
C ALA A 111 4.23 -5.02 7.02
N LEU A 112 5.33 -5.56 7.59
CA LEU A 112 6.58 -4.82 7.75
C LEU A 112 7.18 -4.42 6.39
N TYR A 113 7.13 -5.32 5.40
CA TYR A 113 7.55 -5.00 4.03
C TYR A 113 6.75 -3.82 3.46
N PHE A 114 5.41 -3.85 3.54
CA PHE A 114 4.57 -2.73 3.06
C PHE A 114 4.82 -1.43 3.81
N PHE A 115 5.07 -1.50 5.12
CA PHE A 115 5.44 -0.35 5.93
C PHE A 115 6.74 0.29 5.43
N ILE A 116 7.81 -0.51 5.27
CA ILE A 116 9.10 -0.04 4.74
C ILE A 116 8.93 0.51 3.32
N LEU A 117 8.16 -0.18 2.48
CA LEU A 117 7.92 0.24 1.10
C LEU A 117 7.19 1.58 1.01
N THR A 118 6.24 1.83 1.91
CA THR A 118 5.50 3.10 2.00
C THR A 118 6.44 4.23 2.42
N CYS A 119 7.26 4.03 3.46
CA CYS A 119 8.27 5.00 3.88
C CYS A 119 9.24 5.35 2.75
N ARG A 120 9.74 4.35 2.02
CA ARG A 120 10.67 4.56 0.90
C ARG A 120 10.01 5.30 -0.26
N THR A 121 8.78 4.93 -0.59
CA THR A 121 8.01 5.59 -1.66
C THR A 121 7.77 7.06 -1.32
N ARG A 122 7.39 7.36 -0.07
CA ARG A 122 7.22 8.74 0.41
C ARG A 122 8.52 9.52 0.30
N ARG A 123 9.63 8.96 0.79
CA ARG A 123 10.94 9.59 0.71
C ARG A 123 11.39 9.86 -0.74
N ALA A 124 11.14 8.92 -1.64
CA ALA A 124 11.45 9.07 -3.06
C ALA A 124 10.67 10.23 -3.69
N ILE A 125 9.36 10.34 -3.43
CA ILE A 125 8.53 11.47 -3.86
C ILE A 125 9.10 12.78 -3.33
N ARG A 126 9.41 12.86 -2.03
CA ARG A 126 9.96 14.08 -1.44
C ARG A 126 11.28 14.50 -2.06
N HIS A 127 12.17 13.55 -2.31
CA HIS A 127 13.46 13.82 -2.94
C HIS A 127 13.26 14.35 -4.36
N GLN A 128 12.32 13.76 -5.11
CA GLN A 128 12.03 14.17 -6.48
C GLN A 128 11.40 15.56 -6.56
N PHE A 129 10.37 15.84 -5.76
CA PHE A 129 9.66 17.12 -5.76
C PHE A 129 10.28 18.18 -4.82
N ARG A 130 11.47 17.90 -4.26
CA ARG A 130 12.19 18.76 -3.31
C ARG A 130 11.30 19.26 -2.16
N ILE A 131 10.53 18.35 -1.57
CA ILE A 131 9.61 18.63 -0.46
C ILE A 131 10.38 18.59 0.86
N ARG A 132 10.48 19.74 1.53
CA ARG A 132 11.19 19.89 2.81
C ARG A 132 10.41 19.24 3.95
N GLU A 133 11.13 18.71 4.94
CA GLU A 133 10.54 18.23 6.20
C GLU A 133 10.01 19.42 6.97
N THR A 134 8.69 19.51 7.07
CA THR A 134 8.00 20.54 7.83
C THR A 134 7.61 19.91 9.15
N THR A 135 8.58 19.81 10.06
CA THR A 135 8.37 19.64 11.52
C THR A 135 7.23 18.67 11.90
N CYS A 136 7.52 17.37 11.96
CA CYS A 136 6.78 16.54 12.91
C CYS A 136 7.15 17.05 14.32
N CYS A 137 6.14 17.34 15.15
CA CYS A 137 6.27 18.00 16.46
C CYS A 137 7.22 17.27 17.45
N CYS A 138 7.66 16.04 17.14
CA CYS A 138 8.45 15.22 18.05
C CYS A 138 9.86 14.83 17.56
N CYS A 139 10.15 14.72 16.24
CA CYS A 139 11.44 14.19 15.75
C CYS A 139 11.83 14.73 14.35
N ARG A 140 12.98 15.41 14.21
CA ARG A 140 13.59 15.81 12.93
C ARG A 140 14.08 14.55 12.18
N GLY A 141 13.75 14.35 10.91
CA GLY A 141 14.17 13.18 10.12
C GLY A 141 13.28 11.93 10.21
N CYS A 142 12.21 11.94 11.02
CA CYS A 142 11.31 10.78 11.19
C CYS A 142 9.90 11.00 10.64
N GLU A 143 9.62 12.13 9.95
CA GLU A 143 8.28 12.47 9.47
C GLU A 143 7.67 11.34 8.62
N ASP A 144 8.45 10.78 7.69
CA ASP A 144 7.96 9.73 6.80
C ASP A 144 7.61 8.43 7.55
N PHE A 145 8.36 8.11 8.61
CA PHE A 145 8.07 6.96 9.48
C PHE A 145 6.80 7.21 10.30
N CYS A 146 6.69 8.36 10.97
CA CYS A 146 5.56 8.71 11.81
C CYS A 146 4.26 8.78 11.01
N CYS A 147 4.26 9.45 9.86
CA CYS A 147 3.07 9.55 9.00
C CYS A 147 2.64 8.17 8.49
N THR A 148 3.61 7.32 8.10
CA THR A 148 3.32 5.96 7.63
C THR A 148 2.79 5.08 8.76
N TYR A 149 3.30 5.22 9.99
CA TYR A 149 2.91 4.38 11.13
C TYR A 149 1.53 4.74 11.66
N TRP A 150 1.28 6.02 11.91
CA TRP A 150 0.03 6.49 12.50
C TRP A 150 -1.11 6.58 11.48
N CYS A 151 -0.78 6.90 10.23
CA CYS A 151 -1.76 7.26 9.21
C CYS A 151 -1.37 6.69 7.83
N THR A 152 -1.09 5.38 7.74
CA THR A 152 -0.64 4.73 6.49
C THR A 152 -1.57 5.06 5.31
N GLY A 153 -2.89 4.94 5.52
CA GLY A 153 -3.89 5.20 4.50
C GLY A 153 -3.85 6.64 3.97
N LEU A 154 -3.91 7.62 4.88
CA LEU A 154 -3.84 9.05 4.54
C LEU A 154 -2.52 9.41 3.86
N THR A 155 -1.42 8.81 4.31
CA THR A 155 -0.09 8.99 3.72
C THR A 155 -0.07 8.51 2.27
N VAL A 156 -0.59 7.32 1.99
CA VAL A 156 -0.65 6.78 0.63
C VAL A 156 -1.62 7.57 -0.25
N MET A 157 -2.74 8.05 0.28
CA MET A 157 -3.64 8.95 -0.44
C MET A 157 -2.99 10.28 -0.80
N GLN A 158 -2.28 10.92 0.14
CA GLN A 158 -1.54 12.16 -0.10
C GLN A 158 -0.51 11.95 -1.22
N MET A 159 0.24 10.84 -1.18
CA MET A 159 1.15 10.46 -2.25
C MET A 159 0.43 10.23 -3.59
N ALA A 160 -0.73 9.58 -3.58
CA ALA A 160 -1.52 9.32 -4.78
C ALA A 160 -1.99 10.62 -5.44
N ARG A 161 -2.53 11.57 -4.67
CA ARG A 161 -2.99 12.88 -5.16
C ARG A 161 -1.86 13.81 -5.57
N HIS A 162 -0.69 13.65 -4.96
CA HIS A 162 0.48 14.41 -5.37
C HIS A 162 1.06 13.92 -6.71
N THR A 163 0.89 12.63 -7.03
CA THR A 163 1.51 11.99 -8.20
C THR A 163 0.56 11.79 -9.38
N ALA A 164 -0.70 12.22 -9.29
CA ALA A 164 -1.61 12.33 -10.44
C ALA A 164 -2.52 13.54 -10.30
N ASP A 165 -3.02 14.01 -11.43
CA ASP A 165 -3.96 15.11 -11.48
C ASP A 165 -5.40 14.61 -11.57
N TYR A 166 -6.05 14.50 -10.40
CA TYR A 166 -7.44 14.03 -10.30
C TYR A 166 -8.48 15.13 -10.57
N GLU A 167 -8.05 16.39 -10.67
CA GLU A 167 -8.94 17.48 -11.09
C GLU A 167 -9.29 17.37 -12.59
N THR A 168 -8.31 16.94 -13.39
CA THR A 168 -8.47 16.77 -14.85
C THR A 168 -8.92 15.35 -15.23
N TYR A 169 -8.49 14.32 -14.50
CA TYR A 169 -8.74 12.92 -14.87
C TYR A 169 -9.43 12.12 -13.76
N ALA A 170 -10.47 11.38 -14.13
CA ALA A 170 -11.18 10.51 -13.20
C ALA A 170 -10.26 9.39 -12.64
N ALA A 171 -10.35 9.18 -11.33
CA ALA A 171 -9.67 8.09 -10.65
C ALA A 171 -10.25 6.73 -11.08
N SER A 172 -9.39 5.70 -11.17
CA SER A 172 -9.79 4.33 -11.47
C SER A 172 -9.10 3.35 -10.53
N CYS A 173 -9.87 2.49 -9.87
CA CYS A 173 -9.34 1.50 -8.94
C CYS A 173 -8.64 0.33 -9.66
N CYS A 174 -9.12 -0.06 -10.85
CA CYS A 174 -8.66 -1.22 -11.61
C CYS A 174 -7.65 -0.86 -12.71
N SER A 175 -6.79 0.13 -12.48
CA SER A 175 -5.73 0.49 -13.44
C SER A 175 -4.36 0.52 -12.79
N LYS A 176 -3.31 0.31 -13.60
CA LYS A 176 -1.91 0.34 -13.14
C LYS A 176 -1.47 1.73 -12.66
N THR A 177 -2.09 2.79 -13.21
CA THR A 177 -1.76 4.19 -12.88
C THR A 177 -2.73 4.82 -11.89
N GLY A 178 -3.88 4.20 -11.61
CA GLY A 178 -4.93 4.78 -10.78
C GLY A 178 -5.79 5.84 -11.48
N VAL A 179 -5.62 6.03 -12.80
CA VAL A 179 -6.32 7.02 -13.62
C VAL A 179 -7.04 6.32 -14.80
N ALA A 180 -8.16 6.86 -15.26
CA ALA A 180 -8.94 6.33 -16.39
C ALA A 180 -8.13 6.36 -17.72
N ALA A 181 -8.38 5.41 -18.63
CA ALA A 181 -7.54 5.13 -19.82
C ALA A 181 -7.31 6.28 -20.82
N ARG A 182 -8.04 7.40 -20.72
CA ARG A 182 -7.90 8.57 -21.60
C ARG A 182 -7.03 9.68 -20.98
N HIS A 183 -5.87 9.35 -20.42
CA HIS A 183 -4.91 10.35 -19.93
C HIS A 183 -3.63 10.32 -20.79
N PRO A 184 -3.01 11.48 -21.07
CA PRO A 184 -1.68 11.54 -21.65
C PRO A 184 -0.65 10.87 -20.72
N PRO A 185 0.48 10.38 -21.25
CA PRO A 185 1.52 9.76 -20.43
C PRO A 185 1.92 10.72 -19.30
N VAL A 186 1.85 10.22 -18.06
CA VAL A 186 2.14 10.99 -16.83
C VAL A 186 3.51 11.67 -17.00
N VAL A 187 3.49 12.99 -17.16
CA VAL A 187 4.69 13.81 -17.26
C VAL A 187 5.29 13.88 -15.87
N VAL A 188 6.34 13.09 -15.69
CA VAL A 188 7.21 13.21 -14.54
C VAL A 188 8.08 14.44 -14.81
N VAL A 189 7.65 15.62 -14.34
CA VAL A 189 8.44 16.87 -14.39
C VAL A 189 9.60 16.77 -13.39
#